data_AF-A0AAE6RHG5-F1
#
_entry.id   AF-A0AAE6RHG5-F1
#
_cell.length_a   1.000
_cell.length_b   1.000
_cell.length_c   1.000
_cell.angle_alpha   90.00
_cell.angle_beta   90.00
_cell.angle_gamma   90.00
#
_symmetry.space_group_name_H-M   'P 1'
#
loop_
_entity.id
_entity.type
_entity.pdbx_description
1 polymer ?
#
loop_
_entity_poly.entity_id
_entity_poly.type
_entity_poly.pdbx_seq_one_letter_code
_entity_poly.pdbx_strand_id
1 'polypeptide(L)'
;MIGKKSVKLAVQRNRLKRLMRDSFRLNQQMLAGLDIVIVARKGLGEVENPELHQHFGKLWKRLARSRPTPAVTANSAGVDSQDA
;
A
#
# COMPACT_ATOMS: atom_id res chain seq x y z
N MET A 1 4.26 6.05 -1.13
CA MET A 1 5.39 6.97 -1.41
C MET A 1 6.63 6.50 -0.64
N ILE A 2 7.83 6.52 -1.24
CA ILE A 2 9.09 6.17 -0.54
C ILE A 2 9.93 7.43 -0.40
N GLY A 3 10.02 7.96 0.81
CA GLY A 3 10.78 9.18 1.11
C GLY A 3 12.29 8.94 1.14
N LYS A 4 13.09 9.99 0.87
CA LYS A 4 14.56 9.99 0.99
C LYS A 4 15.02 9.58 2.40
N LYS A 5 14.24 9.88 3.44
CA LYS A 5 14.50 9.50 4.84
C LYS A 5 14.39 7.99 5.11
N SER A 6 13.69 7.23 4.27
CA SER A 6 13.47 5.79 4.49
C SER A 6 14.52 4.91 3.82
N VAL A 7 15.07 5.38 2.69
CA VAL A 7 16.13 4.68 1.92
C VAL A 7 17.04 5.73 1.27
N LYS A 8 18.33 5.68 1.61
CA LYS A 8 19.33 6.70 1.21
C LYS A 8 19.56 6.70 -0.30
N LEU A 9 19.66 5.52 -0.92
CA LEU A 9 19.96 5.36 -2.35
C LEU A 9 18.69 5.37 -3.21
N ALA A 10 18.70 6.16 -4.29
CA ALA A 10 17.58 6.25 -5.24
C ALA A 10 17.30 4.92 -5.95
N VAL A 11 18.36 4.17 -6.29
CA VAL A 11 18.27 2.87 -6.95
C VAL A 11 17.54 1.87 -6.05
N GLN A 12 17.86 1.82 -4.76
CA GLN A 12 17.15 0.97 -3.79
C GLN A 12 15.68 1.36 -3.66
N ARG A 13 15.35 2.67 -3.62
CA ARG A 13 13.94 3.13 -3.63
C ARG A 13 13.19 2.66 -4.88
N ASN A 14 13.82 2.75 -6.04
CA ASN A 14 13.22 2.36 -7.32
C ASN A 14 13.05 0.85 -7.42
N ARG A 15 14.04 0.07 -6.97
CA ARG A 15 13.96 -1.38 -6.81
C ARG A 15 12.81 -1.77 -5.89
N LEU A 16 12.68 -1.14 -4.73
CA LEU A 16 11.60 -1.43 -3.77
C LEU A 16 10.22 -1.11 -4.35
N LYS A 17 10.05 0.04 -5.02
CA LYS A 17 8.82 0.37 -5.77
C LYS A 17 8.51 -0.64 -6.87
N ARG A 18 9.53 -1.23 -7.49
CA ARG A 18 9.36 -2.24 -8.55
C ARG A 18 8.92 -3.58 -7.94
N LEU A 19 9.62 -4.06 -6.91
CA LEU A 19 9.25 -5.26 -6.15
C LEU A 19 7.82 -5.20 -5.61
N MET A 20 7.42 -4.07 -5.04
CA MET A 20 6.06 -3.85 -4.54
C MET A 20 5.02 -3.97 -5.66
N ARG A 21 5.27 -3.33 -6.81
CA ARG A 21 4.34 -3.35 -7.96
C ARG A 21 4.28 -4.72 -8.62
N ASP A 22 5.41 -5.40 -8.75
CA ASP A 22 5.48 -6.74 -9.36
C ASP A 22 4.77 -7.74 -8.45
N SER A 23 5.00 -7.67 -7.13
CA SER A 23 4.27 -8.49 -6.14
C SER A 23 2.77 -8.22 -6.18
N PHE A 24 2.35 -6.95 -6.27
CA PHE A 24 0.93 -6.60 -6.39
C PHE A 24 0.32 -7.14 -7.69
N ARG A 25 1.00 -7.00 -8.84
CA ARG A 25 0.54 -7.54 -10.13
C ARG A 25 0.31 -9.04 -10.10
N LEU A 26 1.23 -9.80 -9.49
CA LEU A 26 1.07 -11.25 -9.33
C LEU A 26 -0.14 -11.63 -8.45
N ASN A 27 -0.53 -10.76 -7.52
CA ASN A 27 -1.64 -10.99 -6.59
C ASN A 27 -2.90 -10.17 -6.96
N GLN A 28 -2.94 -9.52 -8.13
CA GLN A 28 -4.00 -8.58 -8.49
C GLN A 28 -5.37 -9.25 -8.54
N GLN A 29 -5.44 -10.49 -9.02
CA GLN A 29 -6.69 -11.26 -9.05
C GLN A 29 -7.25 -11.51 -7.64
N MET A 30 -6.37 -11.75 -6.67
CA MET A 30 -6.74 -11.98 -5.28
C MET A 30 -7.14 -10.67 -4.57
N LEU A 31 -6.55 -9.54 -4.98
CA LEU A 31 -6.75 -8.21 -4.40
C LEU A 31 -7.75 -7.35 -5.19
N ALA A 32 -8.51 -7.96 -6.10
CA ALA A 32 -9.47 -7.23 -6.94
C ALA A 32 -10.50 -6.48 -6.09
N GLY A 33 -10.73 -5.20 -6.42
CA GLY A 33 -11.67 -4.33 -5.71
C GLY A 33 -11.12 -3.59 -4.49
N LEU A 34 -9.81 -3.62 -4.25
CA LEU A 34 -9.15 -2.89 -3.16
C LEU A 34 -8.28 -1.75 -3.69
N ASP A 35 -8.38 -0.58 -3.07
CA ASP A 35 -7.39 0.49 -3.22
C ASP A 35 -6.33 0.37 -2.11
N ILE A 36 -5.06 0.25 -2.49
CA ILE A 36 -3.96 -0.08 -1.58
C ILE A 36 -2.87 0.98 -1.64
N VAL A 37 -2.76 1.77 -0.58
CA VAL A 37 -1.69 2.76 -0.43
C VAL A 37 -0.52 2.18 0.39
N ILE A 38 0.62 1.98 -0.27
CA ILE A 38 1.84 1.50 0.39
C ILE A 38 2.73 2.67 0.82
N VAL A 39 2.99 2.77 2.13
CA VAL A 39 3.87 3.77 2.74
C VAL A 39 5.12 3.07 3.28
N ALA A 40 6.29 3.42 2.75
CA ALA A 40 7.56 2.86 3.20
C ALA A 40 8.04 3.54 4.50
N ARG A 41 8.11 2.76 5.58
CA ARG A 41 8.67 3.20 6.87
C ARG A 41 10.20 3.26 6.81
N LYS A 42 10.82 3.98 7.74
CA LYS A 42 12.28 4.01 7.90
C LYS A 42 12.79 2.59 8.17
N GLY A 43 13.95 2.24 7.59
CA GLY A 43 14.56 0.91 7.73
C GLY A 43 14.14 -0.11 6.67
N LEU A 44 13.09 0.17 5.87
CA LEU A 44 12.64 -0.75 4.81
C LEU A 44 13.66 -0.91 3.67
N GLY A 45 14.64 0.01 3.56
CA GLY A 45 15.73 -0.08 2.60
C GLY A 45 16.89 -0.99 3.02
N GLU A 46 16.97 -1.34 4.30
CA GLU A 46 18.01 -2.20 4.87
C GLU A 46 17.57 -3.68 4.89
N VAL A 47 16.28 -3.95 4.63
CA VAL A 47 15.72 -5.30 4.60
C VAL A 47 16.08 -5.99 3.28
N GLU A 48 16.53 -7.23 3.36
CA GLU A 48 16.92 -8.00 2.19
C GLU A 48 15.71 -8.42 1.32
N ASN A 49 15.98 -8.59 0.03
CA ASN A 49 15.01 -8.99 -0.98
C ASN A 49 14.12 -10.21 -0.65
N PRO A 50 14.68 -11.35 -0.17
CA PRO A 50 13.86 -12.54 0.12
C PRO A 50 12.91 -12.28 1.28
N GLU A 51 13.37 -11.53 2.29
CA GLU A 51 12.56 -11.19 3.46
C GLU A 51 11.40 -10.26 3.08
N LEU A 52 11.67 -9.24 2.24
CA LEU A 52 10.64 -8.37 1.68
C LEU A 52 9.55 -9.16 0.94
N HIS A 53 9.91 -10.13 0.09
CA HIS A 53 8.94 -10.97 -0.61
C HIS A 53 8.07 -11.78 0.36
N GLN A 54 8.67 -12.36 1.39
CA GLN A 54 7.91 -13.09 2.42
C GLN A 54 6.94 -12.17 3.16
N HIS A 55 7.37 -10.96 3.53
CA HIS A 55 6.50 -9.97 4.16
C HIS A 55 5.34 -9.57 3.26
N PHE A 56 5.59 -9.26 1.98
CA PHE A 56 4.54 -8.93 1.04
C PHE A 56 3.55 -10.09 0.86
N GLY A 57 4.03 -11.32 0.69
CA GLY A 57 3.17 -12.50 0.58
C GLY A 57 2.26 -12.69 1.80
N LYS A 58 2.79 -12.49 3.02
CA LYS A 58 1.99 -12.54 4.26
C LYS A 58 0.94 -11.43 4.30
N LEU A 59 1.30 -10.20 3.89
CA LEU A 59 0.39 -9.06 3.84
C LEU A 59 -0.74 -9.27 2.83
N TRP A 60 -0.44 -9.75 1.62
CA TRP A 60 -1.45 -10.03 0.59
C TRP A 60 -2.45 -11.09 1.04
N LYS A 61 -1.97 -12.21 1.62
CA LYS A 61 -2.86 -13.23 2.19
C LYS A 61 -3.72 -12.72 3.33
N ARG A 62 -3.25 -11.73 4.10
CA ARG A 62 -4.03 -11.10 5.17
C ARG A 62 -5.10 -10.17 4.60
N LEU A 63 -4.75 -9.35 3.61
CA LEU A 63 -5.69 -8.46 2.92
C LEU A 63 -6.76 -9.23 2.15
N ALA A 64 -6.39 -10.32 1.48
CA ALA A 64 -7.34 -11.16 0.76
C ALA A 64 -8.42 -11.79 1.67
N ARG A 65 -8.04 -12.11 2.92
CA ARG A 65 -8.96 -12.64 3.94
C ARG A 65 -9.81 -11.53 4.57
N SER A 66 -9.22 -10.36 4.77
CA SER A 66 -9.90 -9.19 5.30
C SER A 66 -10.43 -8.37 4.12
N ARG A 67 -11.49 -8.87 3.47
CA ARG A 67 -12.29 -8.02 2.57
C ARG A 67 -13.11 -7.08 3.44
N PRO A 68 -12.79 -5.78 3.53
CA PRO A 68 -13.77 -4.84 4.06
C PRO A 68 -14.98 -4.92 3.14
N THR A 69 -16.16 -5.23 3.71
CA THR A 69 -17.42 -5.02 3.01
C THR A 69 -17.42 -3.58 2.51
N PRO A 70 -17.72 -3.31 1.22
CA PRO A 70 -17.78 -1.94 0.74
C PRO A 70 -18.88 -1.23 1.50
N ALA A 71 -18.51 -0.46 2.53
CA ALA A 71 -19.41 0.47 3.17
C ALA A 71 -19.70 1.55 2.13
N VAL A 72 -20.84 1.40 1.46
CA VAL A 72 -21.51 2.47 0.72
C VAL A 72 -21.68 3.63 1.70
N THR A 73 -20.73 4.55 1.72
CA THR A 73 -20.95 5.85 2.37
C THR A 73 -21.41 6.77 1.26
N ALA A 74 -22.73 6.85 1.16
CA ALA A 74 -23.43 7.93 0.52
C ALA A 74 -22.92 9.25 1.13
N ASN A 75 -22.22 10.06 0.34
CA ASN A 75 -22.08 11.48 0.64
C ASN A 75 -23.29 12.18 0.04
N SER A 76 -24.40 12.13 0.77
CA SER A 76 -25.53 13.03 0.61
C SER A 76 -25.74 13.81 1.90
N ALA A 77 -25.83 15.14 1.74
CA ALA A 77 -26.48 16.15 2.60
C ALA A 77 -25.60 17.06 3.48
N GLY A 78 -25.94 18.36 3.38
CA GLY A 78 -25.63 19.50 4.28
C GLY A 78 -24.40 20.30 3.85
N VAL A 79 -24.48 21.44 3.17
CA VAL A 79 -25.12 22.72 3.55
C VAL A 79 -24.90 23.04 5.03
N ASP A 80 -23.88 23.86 5.30
CA ASP A 80 -24.00 24.87 6.34
C ASP A 80 -23.30 26.15 5.86
N SER A 81 -24.12 27.17 5.62
CA SER A 81 -23.72 28.56 5.70
C SER A 81 -23.29 28.85 7.14
N GLN A 82 -22.18 29.55 7.33
CA GLN A 82 -22.01 30.39 8.51
C GLN A 82 -21.38 31.70 8.07
N ASP A 83 -22.23 32.72 8.00
CA ASP A 83 -21.92 34.14 8.04
C ASP A 83 -21.27 34.51 9.38
N ALA A 84 -20.22 35.33 9.33
CA ALA A 84 -19.94 36.45 10.25
C ALA A 84 -18.78 37.30 9.69
#